data_AF-A0A2A2QVG6-F1
#
_entry.id   AF-A0A2A2QVG6-F1
#
_cell.length_a   1.000
_cell.length_b   1.000
_cell.length_c   1.000
_cell.angle_alpha   90.00
_cell.angle_beta   90.00
_cell.angle_gamma   90.00
#
_symmetry.space_group_name_H-M   'P 1'
#
loop_
_entity.id
_entity.type
_entity.pdbx_description
1 polymer ?
#
loop_
_entity_poly.entity_id
_entity_poly.type
_entity_poly.pdbx_seq_one_letter_code
_entity_poly.pdbx_strand_id
1 'polypeptide(L)' 'MSQHKSLQGTSGLVVKRNVLKRFERVEILKKRGQWKAGDRVSGLRKTKPEA' A
#
# COMPACT_ATOMS: atom_id res chain seq x y z
N MET A 1 -15.53 -24.82 -9.22
CA MET A 1 -16.43 -24.16 -10.19
C MET A 1 -16.26 -22.65 -10.04
N SER A 2 -15.78 -21.94 -11.08
CA SER A 2 -15.58 -20.49 -11.03
C SER A 2 -16.86 -19.77 -11.45
N GLN A 3 -17.27 -18.74 -10.70
CA GLN A 3 -18.45 -17.93 -11.06
C GLN A 3 -18.18 -17.14 -12.34
N HIS A 4 -19.13 -17.16 -13.28
CA HIS A 4 -19.02 -16.49 -14.56
C HIS A 4 -19.14 -14.96 -14.39
N LYS A 5 -18.28 -14.19 -15.08
CA LYS A 5 -18.13 -12.74 -14.88
C LYS A 5 -19.41 -11.92 -15.14
N SER A 6 -20.34 -12.46 -15.93
CA SER A 6 -21.64 -11.81 -16.19
C SER A 6 -22.55 -11.75 -14.97
N LEU A 7 -22.28 -12.53 -13.93
CA LEU A 7 -23.03 -12.57 -12.67
C LEU A 7 -22.40 -11.67 -11.58
N GLN A 8 -21.26 -11.05 -11.87
CA GLN A 8 -20.66 -10.07 -10.97
C GLN A 8 -21.38 -8.74 -11.19
N GLY A 9 -22.14 -8.27 -10.19
CA GLY A 9 -22.67 -6.90 -10.16
C GLY A 9 -21.53 -5.86 -10.21
N THR A 10 -21.86 -4.57 -10.29
CA THR A 10 -20.94 -3.41 -10.31
C THR A 10 -20.09 -3.31 -9.03
N SER A 11 -19.25 -4.32 -8.81
CA SER A 11 -18.18 -4.34 -7.86
C SER A 11 -17.06 -3.53 -8.49
N GLY A 12 -17.05 -2.23 -8.19
CA GLY A 12 -15.97 -1.34 -8.58
C GLY A 12 -14.65 -2.02 -8.26
N LEU A 13 -13.74 -2.03 -9.23
CA LEU A 13 -12.39 -2.58 -9.10
C LEU A 13 -11.81 -2.20 -7.74
N VAL A 14 -11.77 -3.14 -6.79
CA VAL A 14 -10.95 -3.01 -5.60
C VAL A 14 -9.53 -3.19 -6.12
N VAL A 15 -8.91 -2.07 -6.53
CA VAL A 15 -7.54 -2.07 -7.01
C VAL A 15 -6.67 -2.41 -5.82
N LYS A 16 -6.36 -3.70 -5.65
CA LYS A 16 -5.35 -4.17 -4.71
C LYS A 16 -3.98 -3.65 -5.18
N ARG A 17 -3.63 -2.44 -4.73
CA ARG A 17 -2.36 -1.79 -5.09
C ARG A 17 -1.25 -2.41 -4.25
N ASN A 18 -0.41 -3.22 -4.89
CA ASN A 18 0.76 -3.83 -4.25
C ASN A 18 1.92 -2.82 -4.06
N VAL A 19 1.92 -1.73 -4.82
CA VAL A 19 2.98 -0.72 -4.82
C VAL A 19 2.51 0.50 -4.03
N LEU A 20 3.17 0.72 -2.90
CA LEU A 20 2.95 1.89 -2.08
C LEU A 20 3.70 3.10 -2.63
N LYS A 21 3.06 4.26 -2.62
CA LYS A 21 3.68 5.54 -2.90
C LYS A 21 4.63 5.91 -1.78
N ARG A 22 5.59 6.78 -2.08
CA ARG A 22 6.65 7.17 -1.14
C ARG A 22 6.12 7.77 0.15
N PHE A 23 5.08 8.61 0.10
CA PHE A 23 4.49 9.20 1.31
C PHE A 23 3.83 8.14 2.20
N GLU A 24 3.13 7.16 1.61
CA GLU A 24 2.55 6.03 2.35
C GLU A 24 3.65 5.21 3.03
N ARG A 25 4.78 5.00 2.34
CA ARG A 25 5.95 4.34 2.93
C ARG A 25 6.54 5.15 4.09
N VAL A 26 6.62 6.48 3.98
CA VAL A 26 7.08 7.35 5.07
C VAL A 26 6.13 7.26 6.27
N GLU A 27 4.82 7.28 6.06
CA GLU A 27 3.83 7.15 7.13
C GLU A 27 3.94 5.80 7.86
N ILE A 28 4.11 4.71 7.12
CA ILE A 28 4.35 3.38 7.70
C ILE A 28 5.64 3.37 8.53
N LEU A 29 6.73 3.96 8.01
CA LEU A 29 7.99 4.01 8.74
C LEU A 29 7.91 4.92 9.99
N LYS A 30 7.16 6.03 9.93
CA LYS A 30 6.84 6.88 11.09
C LYS A 30 6.12 6.09 12.17
N LYS A 31 5.05 5.37 11.79
CA LYS A 31 4.28 4.50 12.72
C LYS A 31 5.16 3.44 13.37
N ARG A 32 6.15 2.92 12.65
CA ARG A 32 7.12 1.93 13.14
C ARG A 32 8.32 2.54 13.88
N GLY A 33 8.39 3.87 14.04
CA GLY A 33 9.52 4.56 14.67
C GLY A 33 10.84 4.48 13.89
N GLN A 34 10.80 4.09 12.61
CA GLN A 34 11.98 3.88 11.76
C GLN A 34 12.31 5.09 10.88
N TRP A 35 11.50 6.15 10.96
CA TRP A 35 11.69 7.40 10.24
C TRP A 35 11.22 8.56 11.13
N LYS A 36 12.04 9.59 11.27
CA LYS A 36 11.74 10.81 12.04
C LYS A 36 11.70 12.05 11.14
N ALA A 37 11.02 13.09 11.62
CA ALA A 37 10.99 14.37 10.91
C ALA A 37 12.42 14.91 10.70
N GLY A 38 12.75 15.27 9.46
CA GLY A 38 14.10 15.67 9.04
C GLY A 38 14.92 14.57 8.37
N ASP A 39 14.52 13.30 8.47
CA ASP A 39 15.16 12.23 7.70
C ASP A 39 14.87 12.35 6.20
N ARG A 40 15.76 11.77 5.38
CA ARG A 40 15.59 11.78 3.92
C ARG A 40 14.36 10.95 3.53
N VAL A 41 13.59 11.45 2.56
CA VAL A 41 12.43 10.77 1.97
C VAL A 41 12.81 9.81 0.83
N SER A 42 14.05 9.87 0.35
CA SER A 42 14.62 8.97 -0.65
C SER A 42 15.46 7.87 0.02
N GLY A 43 15.67 6.73 -0.67
CA GLY A 43 16.45 5.62 -0.12
C GLY A 43 15.80 4.91 1.07
N LEU A 44 14.47 5.01 1.21
CA LEU A 44 13.73 4.42 2.33
C LEU A 44 13.92 2.90 2.41
N ARG A 45 14.03 2.39 3.63
CA ARG A 45 14.05 0.95 3.95
C ARG A 45 12.87 0.23 3.28
N LYS A 46 13.07 -1.05 2.93
CA LYS A 46 12.03 -1.86 2.30
C LYS A 46 10.83 -2.00 3.24
N THR A 47 9.67 -1.56 2.79
CA THR A 47 8.41 -1.59 3.55
C THR A 47 7.45 -2.57 2.91
N LYS A 48 6.83 -3.43 3.71
CA LYS A 48 5.64 -4.19 3.32
C LYS A 48 4.39 -3.39 3.73
N PRO A 49 3.32 -3.41 2.91
CA PRO A 49 2.03 -2.88 3.33
C PRO A 49 1.55 -3.61 4.58
N GLU A 50 0.84 -2.90 5.45
CA GLU A 50 0.10 -3.52 6.54
C GLU A 50 -1.06 -4.35 5.95
N ALA A 51 -1.39 -5.46 6.62
CA ALA A 51 -2.46 -6.36 6.19
C ALA A 51 -3.85 -5.76 6.43
#